data_AF-A0A7S3I803-F1
#
_entry.id   AF-A0A7S3I803-F1
#
_cell.length_a   1.000
_cell.length_b   1.000
_cell.length_c   1.000
_cell.angle_alpha   90.00
_cell.angle_beta   90.00
_cell.angle_gamma   90.00
#
_symmetry.space_group_name_H-M   'P 1'
#
loop_
_entity.id
_entity.type
_entity.pdbx_description
1 polymer ?
#
loop_
_entity_poly.entity_id
_entity_poly.type
_entity_poly.pdbx_seq_one_letter_code
_entity_poly.pdbx_strand_id
1 'polypeptide(L)'
;MVEANAQESQQKEVGPYHQGVLLQVKAAQTSNGLRHNDYGRYHKYCCRRMLRLRKSLQYTQSQKQSKKHVFVEKPVTADLVAQSPKYLQILLFKCESDWAYAMQMKQHASALSGGKAVAQSGTMSTRSNPNRLRIHYLKRFQKASVQASQLLEKATGAVDELSLIEIEGYKAQMNAVYNMERHDYEEALNDFLKAKLIFSEIGSKQDTLETIIFNEKVSQLETFIRSCAASLSLGGDVKLADAAALTSRINSASKQGSAAGSSDVDMKDSGSTLDEGKI
;
A
#
# COMPACT_ATOMS: atom_id res chain seq x y z
N MET A 1 17.08 -32.39 40.81
CA MET A 1 17.48 -32.24 39.40
C MET A 1 16.30 -31.63 38.68
N VAL A 2 16.49 -30.43 38.16
CA VAL A 2 15.44 -29.52 37.67
C VAL A 2 15.00 -29.97 36.29
N GLU A 3 13.69 -30.20 36.13
CA GLU A 3 13.04 -30.52 34.87
C GLU A 3 13.21 -29.36 33.87
N ALA A 4 13.84 -29.67 32.73
CA ALA A 4 14.01 -28.75 31.63
C ALA A 4 12.69 -28.59 30.87
N ASN A 5 11.98 -27.51 31.17
CA ASN A 5 10.75 -27.12 30.49
C ASN A 5 11.10 -26.48 29.13
N ALA A 6 11.33 -27.32 28.12
CA ALA A 6 11.49 -26.88 26.74
C ALA A 6 10.10 -26.56 26.18
N GLN A 7 9.71 -25.28 26.25
CA GLN A 7 8.53 -24.79 25.54
C GLN A 7 8.81 -24.83 24.03
N GLU A 8 8.37 -25.90 23.39
CA GLU A 8 8.20 -25.98 21.94
C GLU A 8 7.34 -24.79 21.48
N SER A 9 7.97 -23.91 20.70
CA SER A 9 7.28 -22.80 20.06
C SER A 9 6.42 -23.37 18.93
N GLN A 10 5.17 -23.70 19.25
CA GLN A 10 4.18 -24.11 18.26
C GLN A 10 4.03 -23.01 17.20
N GLN A 11 4.65 -23.21 16.04
CA GLN A 11 4.37 -22.43 14.83
C GLN A 11 2.96 -22.83 14.38
N LYS A 12 1.94 -22.05 14.78
CA LYS A 12 0.63 -22.15 14.15
C LYS A 12 0.80 -21.75 12.69
N GLU A 13 0.55 -22.67 11.77
CA GLU A 13 0.33 -22.32 10.37
C GLU A 13 -0.91 -21.43 10.33
N VAL A 14 -0.68 -20.12 10.22
CA VAL A 14 -1.74 -19.15 10.00
C VAL A 14 -2.00 -19.17 8.50
N GLY A 15 -3.17 -19.64 8.09
CA GLY A 15 -3.59 -19.57 6.69
C GLY A 15 -3.59 -18.13 6.15
N PRO A 16 -3.69 -17.94 4.82
CA PRO A 16 -3.61 -16.63 4.21
C PRO A 16 -4.62 -15.66 4.83
N TYR A 17 -4.15 -14.53 5.36
CA TYR A 17 -5.02 -13.53 5.98
C TYR A 17 -5.38 -12.43 4.98
N HIS A 18 -6.58 -11.85 5.13
CA HIS A 18 -7.02 -10.70 4.35
C HIS A 18 -6.44 -9.39 4.89
N GLN A 19 -6.04 -8.48 4.00
CA GLN A 19 -5.43 -7.21 4.36
C GLN A 19 -5.75 -6.11 3.33
N GLY A 20 -6.80 -5.33 3.57
CA GLY A 20 -7.16 -4.16 2.76
C GLY A 20 -6.13 -3.03 2.84
N VAL A 21 -5.22 -2.95 1.86
CA VAL A 21 -4.10 -2.00 1.85
C VAL A 21 -4.57 -0.58 1.55
N LEU A 22 -5.39 -0.39 0.53
CA LEU A 22 -5.89 0.91 0.10
C LEU A 22 -6.72 1.56 1.20
N LEU A 23 -7.62 0.80 1.84
CA LEU A 23 -8.45 1.29 2.93
C LEU A 23 -7.60 1.75 4.11
N GLN A 24 -6.61 0.94 4.51
CA GLN A 24 -5.70 1.30 5.60
C GLN A 24 -4.89 2.56 5.30
N VAL A 25 -4.36 2.67 4.08
CA VAL A 25 -3.61 3.85 3.64
C VAL A 25 -4.51 5.08 3.61
N LYS A 26 -5.70 5.00 3.00
CA LYS A 26 -6.64 6.12 2.90
C LYS A 26 -7.14 6.61 4.25
N ALA A 27 -7.49 5.69 5.15
CA ALA A 27 -7.88 6.04 6.51
C ALA A 27 -6.74 6.74 7.26
N ALA A 28 -5.51 6.24 7.12
CA ALA A 28 -4.32 6.84 7.74
C ALA A 28 -4.02 8.24 7.16
N GLN A 29 -4.07 8.41 5.84
CA GLN A 29 -3.82 9.68 5.17
C GLN A 29 -4.85 10.75 5.60
N THR A 30 -6.14 10.37 5.56
CA THR A 30 -7.27 11.24 5.86
C THR A 30 -7.25 11.76 7.30
N SER A 31 -6.92 10.89 8.27
CA SER A 31 -6.90 11.24 9.70
C SER A 31 -5.64 11.99 10.14
N ASN A 32 -4.53 11.91 9.38
CA ASN A 32 -3.23 12.39 9.83
C ASN A 32 -2.63 13.54 8.99
N GLY A 33 -3.49 14.38 8.42
CA GLY A 33 -3.10 15.69 7.86
C GLY A 33 -3.21 15.82 6.34
N LEU A 34 -3.41 14.72 5.60
CA LEU A 34 -3.41 14.78 4.14
C LEU A 34 -4.65 15.51 3.57
N ARG A 35 -5.74 15.62 4.34
CA ARG A 35 -6.88 16.50 4.02
C ARG A 35 -6.47 17.97 3.80
N HIS A 36 -5.40 18.42 4.45
CA HIS A 36 -4.88 19.79 4.35
C HIS A 36 -3.51 19.84 3.66
N ASN A 37 -3.13 18.80 2.92
CA ASN A 37 -1.81 18.67 2.26
C ASN A 37 -0.62 18.78 3.23
N ASP A 38 -0.78 18.40 4.51
CA ASP A 38 0.33 18.36 5.47
C ASP A 38 1.05 17.00 5.43
N TYR A 39 1.93 16.86 4.44
CA TYR A 39 2.75 15.66 4.25
C TYR A 39 3.75 15.44 5.39
N GLY A 40 4.22 16.51 6.03
CA GLY A 40 5.17 16.42 7.16
C GLY A 40 4.54 15.78 8.40
N ARG A 41 3.28 16.11 8.69
CA ARG A 41 2.50 15.45 9.76
C ARG A 41 2.23 13.99 9.43
N TYR A 42 1.85 13.67 8.19
CA TYR A 42 1.61 12.30 7.78
C TYR A 42 2.88 11.43 7.85
N HIS A 43 4.03 11.94 7.41
CA HIS A 43 5.33 11.27 7.55
C HIS A 43 5.66 10.96 9.02
N LYS A 44 5.49 11.94 9.92
CA LYS A 44 5.70 11.75 11.36
C LYS A 44 4.76 10.69 11.95
N TYR A 45 3.50 10.67 11.51
CA TYR A 45 2.54 9.64 11.90
C TYR A 45 3.03 8.26 11.49
N CYS A 46 3.42 8.07 10.22
CA CYS A 46 3.89 6.78 9.70
C CYS A 46 5.09 6.26 10.50
N CYS A 47 6.08 7.13 10.77
CA CYS A 47 7.23 6.80 11.60
C CYS A 47 6.84 6.36 13.02
N ARG A 48 5.91 7.07 13.67
CA ARG A 48 5.40 6.72 15.01
C ARG A 48 4.59 5.44 15.00
N ARG A 49 3.74 5.22 13.99
CA ARG A 49 2.93 4.00 13.82
C ARG A 49 3.84 2.78 13.67
N MET A 50 4.85 2.88 12.80
CA MET A 50 5.85 1.83 12.62
C MET A 50 6.61 1.51 13.92
N LEU A 51 6.98 2.54 14.70
CA LEU A 51 7.61 2.34 16.01
C LEU A 51 6.70 1.59 17.00
N ARG A 52 5.41 1.96 17.08
CA ARG A 52 4.43 1.28 17.95
C ARG A 52 4.22 -0.18 17.53
N LEU A 53 4.12 -0.45 16.23
CA LEU A 53 4.00 -1.80 15.70
C LEU A 53 5.22 -2.65 16.10
N ARG A 54 6.44 -2.14 15.89
CA ARG A 54 7.68 -2.81 16.30
C ARG A 54 7.73 -3.08 17.81
N LYS A 55 7.34 -2.11 18.64
CA LYS A 55 7.25 -2.31 20.10
C LYS A 55 6.23 -3.38 20.47
N SER A 56 5.07 -3.39 19.83
CA SER A 56 4.01 -4.37 20.10
C SER A 56 4.40 -5.81 19.74
N LEU A 57 5.31 -5.97 18.77
CA LEU A 57 5.86 -7.27 18.35
C LEU A 57 7.16 -7.62 19.09
N GLN A 58 7.62 -6.75 20.01
CA GLN A 58 8.96 -6.81 20.61
C GLN A 58 10.10 -6.82 19.57
N TYR A 59 9.80 -6.44 18.33
CA TYR A 59 10.70 -6.43 17.18
C TYR A 59 11.40 -5.07 17.03
N THR A 60 12.07 -4.64 18.10
CA THR A 60 12.74 -3.34 18.13
C THR A 60 14.15 -3.45 17.53
N GLN A 61 14.48 -2.53 16.62
CA GLN A 61 15.79 -2.42 15.94
C GLN A 61 16.83 -1.60 16.74
N SER A 62 16.49 -1.21 17.96
CA SER A 62 17.38 -0.53 18.89
C SER A 62 17.64 -1.47 20.05
N GLN A 63 18.89 -1.91 20.18
CA GLN A 63 19.34 -2.73 21.28
C GLN A 63 20.24 -1.91 22.17
N LYS A 64 20.01 -1.99 23.48
CA LYS A 64 20.87 -1.33 24.47
C LYS A 64 22.15 -2.16 24.58
N GLN A 65 23.25 -1.63 24.05
CA GLN A 65 24.59 -2.17 24.30
C GLN A 65 25.29 -1.19 25.24
N SER A 66 25.43 -1.60 26.52
CA SER A 66 25.95 -0.74 27.59
C SER A 66 25.11 0.56 27.77
N LYS A 67 25.75 1.74 27.85
CA LYS A 67 25.11 3.06 28.00
C LYS A 67 24.56 3.66 26.70
N LYS A 68 24.69 2.98 25.54
CA LYS A 68 24.27 3.49 24.23
C LYS A 68 23.25 2.57 23.56
N HIS A 69 22.37 3.17 22.77
CA HIS A 69 21.48 2.43 21.88
C HIS A 69 22.20 2.20 20.54
N VAL A 70 22.38 0.94 20.17
CA VAL A 70 22.97 0.53 18.90
C VAL A 70 21.86 0.06 17.98
N PHE A 71 21.91 0.51 16.73
CA PHE A 71 21.00 0.05 15.69
C PHE A 71 21.38 -1.37 15.29
N VAL A 72 20.42 -2.29 15.42
CA VAL A 72 20.52 -3.66 14.94
C VAL A 72 19.49 -3.78 13.83
N GLU A 73 19.98 -4.00 12.60
CA GLU A 73 19.11 -4.24 11.47
C GLU A 73 18.36 -5.55 11.68
N LYS A 74 17.03 -5.45 11.69
CA LYS A 74 16.13 -6.59 11.77
C LYS A 74 15.23 -6.54 10.52
N PRO A 75 15.60 -7.25 9.44
CA PRO A 75 14.83 -7.27 8.21
C PRO A 75 13.59 -8.14 8.38
N VAL A 76 12.45 -7.67 7.88
CA VAL A 76 11.20 -8.44 7.90
C VAL A 76 11.30 -9.55 6.84
N THR A 77 11.31 -10.81 7.29
CA THR A 77 11.30 -12.01 6.43
C THR A 77 9.87 -12.43 6.09
N ALA A 78 9.69 -13.23 5.04
CA ALA A 78 8.37 -13.71 4.60
C ALA A 78 7.68 -14.54 5.70
N ASP A 79 8.44 -15.37 6.42
CA ASP A 79 7.92 -16.20 7.52
C ASP A 79 7.31 -15.34 8.66
N LEU A 80 7.92 -14.18 8.95
CA LEU A 80 7.38 -13.25 9.94
C LEU A 80 6.09 -12.61 9.45
N VAL A 81 5.99 -12.31 8.14
CA VAL A 81 4.78 -11.77 7.53
C VAL A 81 3.63 -12.77 7.64
N ALA A 82 3.87 -14.05 7.37
CA ALA A 82 2.88 -15.11 7.53
C ALA A 82 2.37 -15.24 8.97
N GLN A 83 3.23 -15.05 9.97
CA GLN A 83 2.84 -15.13 11.38
C GLN A 83 1.92 -13.99 11.83
N SER A 84 2.09 -12.77 11.31
CA SER A 84 1.28 -11.64 11.75
C SER A 84 1.14 -10.51 10.73
N PRO A 85 -0.08 -9.98 10.51
CA PRO A 85 -0.32 -8.84 9.62
C PRO A 85 0.41 -7.57 10.03
N LYS A 86 0.83 -7.47 11.30
CA LYS A 86 1.57 -6.31 11.83
C LYS A 86 2.93 -6.15 11.14
N TYR A 87 3.58 -7.23 10.73
CA TYR A 87 4.86 -7.16 10.00
C TYR A 87 4.68 -6.58 8.61
N LEU A 88 3.60 -6.94 7.92
CA LEU A 88 3.24 -6.35 6.63
C LEU A 88 2.90 -4.87 6.77
N GLN A 89 2.16 -4.48 7.82
CA GLN A 89 1.87 -3.08 8.12
C GLN A 89 3.14 -2.26 8.37
N ILE A 90 4.19 -2.84 8.98
CA ILE A 90 5.49 -2.16 9.15
C ILE A 90 6.09 -1.81 7.78
N LEU A 91 6.07 -2.73 6.83
CA LEU A 91 6.57 -2.51 5.47
C LEU A 91 5.73 -1.47 4.71
N LEU A 92 4.40 -1.57 4.84
CA LEU A 92 3.46 -0.61 4.24
C LEU A 92 3.71 0.82 4.75
N PHE A 93 3.74 1.03 6.06
CA PHE A 93 4.00 2.35 6.65
C PHE A 93 5.44 2.83 6.42
N LYS A 94 6.38 1.92 6.16
CA LYS A 94 7.74 2.28 5.74
C LYS A 94 7.72 2.87 4.33
N CYS A 95 6.96 2.29 3.40
CA CYS A 95 6.73 2.84 2.06
C CYS A 95 6.03 4.21 2.13
N GLU A 96 4.90 4.29 2.83
CA GLU A 96 4.15 5.55 3.00
C GLU A 96 4.99 6.66 3.65
N SER A 97 5.88 6.31 4.60
CA SER A 97 6.79 7.30 5.21
C SER A 97 7.76 7.90 4.19
N ASP A 98 8.31 7.08 3.28
CA ASP A 98 9.26 7.56 2.27
C ASP A 98 8.54 8.38 1.19
N TRP A 99 7.34 7.94 0.78
CA TRP A 99 6.48 8.68 -0.14
C TRP A 99 6.06 10.04 0.44
N ALA A 100 5.57 10.09 1.68
CA ALA A 100 5.14 11.32 2.34
C ALA A 100 6.30 12.31 2.50
N TYR A 101 7.48 11.82 2.85
CA TYR A 101 8.67 12.67 2.93
C TYR A 101 9.08 13.20 1.55
N ALA A 102 9.03 12.37 0.51
CA ALA A 102 9.27 12.81 -0.86
C ALA A 102 8.28 13.91 -1.29
N MET A 103 6.98 13.73 -1.02
CA MET A 103 5.95 14.72 -1.32
C MET A 103 6.14 16.04 -0.56
N GLN A 104 6.51 15.97 0.73
CA GLN A 104 6.84 17.17 1.51
C GLN A 104 7.99 17.96 0.87
N MET A 105 9.04 17.26 0.44
CA MET A 105 10.19 17.88 -0.21
C MET A 105 9.86 18.42 -1.60
N LYS A 106 9.00 17.72 -2.35
CA LYS A 106 8.48 18.20 -3.64
C LYS A 106 7.70 19.51 -3.45
N GLN A 107 6.79 19.56 -2.48
CA GLN A 107 6.04 20.79 -2.15
C GLN A 107 6.97 21.95 -1.80
N HIS A 108 8.03 21.70 -1.02
CA HIS A 108 9.03 22.70 -0.68
C HIS A 108 9.85 23.15 -1.90
N ALA A 109 10.24 22.23 -2.78
CA ALA A 109 10.95 22.54 -4.02
C ALA A 109 10.10 23.43 -4.94
N SER A 110 8.82 23.10 -5.13
CA SER A 110 7.88 23.88 -5.93
C SER A 110 7.64 25.28 -5.34
N ALA A 111 7.53 25.40 -4.02
CA ALA A 111 7.38 26.70 -3.35
C ALA A 111 8.60 27.61 -3.58
N LEU A 112 9.80 27.02 -3.63
CA LEU A 112 11.04 27.75 -3.83
C LEU A 112 11.28 28.13 -5.30
N SER A 113 10.92 27.28 -6.26
CA SER A 113 11.01 27.61 -7.70
C SER A 113 9.96 28.62 -8.16
N GLY A 114 8.80 28.67 -7.49
CA GLY A 114 7.67 29.54 -7.84
C GLY A 114 7.74 30.98 -7.31
N GLY A 115 8.90 31.45 -6.83
CA GLY A 115 9.10 32.85 -6.40
C GLY A 115 8.38 33.28 -5.12
N LYS A 116 7.53 32.43 -4.51
CA LYS A 116 6.81 32.69 -3.25
C LYS A 116 7.59 32.22 -2.01
N ALA A 117 8.92 32.30 -2.05
CA ALA A 117 9.72 32.14 -0.85
C ALA A 117 9.52 33.38 0.03
N VAL A 118 8.57 33.30 0.96
CA VAL A 118 8.34 34.32 1.98
C VAL A 118 9.67 34.56 2.70
N ALA A 119 10.25 35.74 2.46
CA ALA A 119 11.48 36.24 3.08
C ALA A 119 11.32 36.56 4.59
N GLN A 120 10.41 35.88 5.30
CA GLN A 120 10.13 36.06 6.72
C GLN A 120 10.42 34.78 7.49
N SER A 121 11.67 34.36 7.52
CA SER A 121 12.17 33.58 8.65
C SER A 121 13.69 33.76 8.72
N GLY A 122 14.14 34.58 9.68
CA GLY A 122 15.55 34.90 9.94
C GLY A 122 16.41 33.72 10.44
N THR A 123 16.06 32.50 10.03
CA THR A 123 16.68 31.26 10.47
C THR A 123 16.86 30.34 9.26
N MET A 124 18.05 30.37 8.65
CA MET A 124 18.63 29.29 7.82
C MET A 124 17.83 28.71 6.63
N SER A 125 16.67 29.27 6.25
CA SER A 125 15.83 28.79 5.15
C SER A 125 16.35 29.19 3.75
N THR A 126 17.34 30.08 3.69
CA THR A 126 17.89 30.70 2.47
C THR A 126 18.88 29.84 1.65
N ARG A 127 19.04 28.53 1.92
CA ARG A 127 20.13 27.71 1.31
C ARG A 127 19.74 26.46 0.53
N SER A 128 18.46 26.11 0.44
CA SER A 128 18.10 24.81 -0.15
C SER A 128 17.88 24.91 -1.67
N ASN A 129 18.86 24.59 -2.50
CA ASN A 129 18.70 24.66 -3.96
C ASN A 129 17.55 23.74 -4.46
N PRO A 130 16.58 24.23 -5.28
CA PRO A 130 15.47 23.42 -5.79
C PRO A 130 15.91 22.13 -6.50
N ASN A 131 17.03 22.17 -7.25
CA ASN A 131 17.58 21.00 -7.93
C ASN A 131 18.14 19.97 -6.96
N ARG A 132 18.76 20.41 -5.85
CA ARG A 132 19.21 19.50 -4.78
C ARG A 132 18.04 18.84 -4.07
N LEU A 133 16.96 19.60 -3.83
CA LEU A 133 15.71 19.06 -3.28
C LEU A 133 15.09 18.05 -4.24
N ARG A 134 15.13 18.32 -5.56
CA ARG A 134 14.70 17.39 -6.60
C ARG A 134 15.42 16.06 -6.56
N ILE A 135 16.75 16.09 -6.54
CA ILE A 135 17.56 14.87 -6.42
C ILE A 135 17.19 14.10 -5.15
N HIS A 136 16.96 14.81 -4.03
CA HIS A 136 16.62 14.18 -2.77
C HIS A 136 15.23 13.54 -2.80
N TYR A 137 14.18 14.24 -3.23
CA TYR A 137 12.84 13.64 -3.27
C TYR A 137 12.75 12.48 -4.27
N LEU A 138 13.48 12.54 -5.39
CA LEU A 138 13.55 11.43 -6.35
C LEU A 138 14.17 10.17 -5.72
N LYS A 139 15.26 10.31 -4.96
CA LYS A 139 15.84 9.18 -4.20
C LYS A 139 14.85 8.59 -3.20
N ARG A 140 13.98 9.42 -2.61
CA ARG A 140 12.94 8.96 -1.68
C ARG A 140 11.79 8.25 -2.39
N PHE A 141 11.35 8.74 -3.54
CA PHE A 141 10.38 8.00 -4.39
C PHE A 141 10.95 6.67 -4.88
N GLN A 142 12.22 6.63 -5.31
CA GLN A 142 12.89 5.38 -5.66
C GLN A 142 12.93 4.40 -4.49
N LYS A 143 13.21 4.91 -3.29
CA LYS A 143 13.21 4.07 -2.09
C LYS A 143 11.82 3.52 -1.76
N ALA A 144 10.77 4.32 -1.96
CA ALA A 144 9.39 3.89 -1.79
C ALA A 144 8.99 2.81 -2.82
N SER A 145 9.36 2.97 -4.10
CA SER A 145 9.08 1.97 -5.15
C SER A 145 9.77 0.63 -4.91
N VAL A 146 11.05 0.67 -4.49
CA VAL A 146 11.80 -0.54 -4.10
C VAL A 146 11.14 -1.22 -2.89
N GLN A 147 10.73 -0.45 -1.88
CA GLN A 147 10.04 -1.00 -0.71
C GLN A 147 8.67 -1.60 -1.06
N ALA A 148 7.93 -1.00 -1.98
CA ALA A 148 6.65 -1.54 -2.45
C ALA A 148 6.84 -2.86 -3.22
N SER A 149 7.96 -3.00 -3.95
CA SER A 149 8.32 -4.27 -4.59
C SER A 149 8.68 -5.34 -3.57
N GLN A 150 9.44 -4.99 -2.53
CA GLN A 150 9.74 -5.89 -1.41
C GLN A 150 8.46 -6.26 -0.62
N LEU A 151 7.52 -5.32 -0.46
CA LEU A 151 6.24 -5.56 0.19
C LEU A 151 5.47 -6.68 -0.51
N LEU A 152 5.39 -6.63 -1.85
CA LEU A 152 4.74 -7.67 -2.65
C LEU A 152 5.44 -9.03 -2.52
N GLU A 153 6.78 -9.03 -2.61
CA GLU A 153 7.59 -10.25 -2.47
C GLU A 153 7.34 -10.92 -1.11
N LYS A 154 7.37 -10.16 -0.01
CA LYS A 154 7.17 -10.70 1.35
C LYS A 154 5.71 -11.03 1.68
N ALA A 155 4.75 -10.47 0.95
CA ALA A 155 3.33 -10.80 1.09
C ALA A 155 2.93 -12.09 0.35
N THR A 156 3.74 -12.53 -0.62
CA THR A 156 3.45 -13.72 -1.43
C THR A 156 3.42 -14.96 -0.53
N GLY A 157 2.29 -15.66 -0.50
CA GLY A 157 2.06 -16.86 0.33
C GLY A 157 1.58 -16.58 1.76
N ALA A 158 1.68 -15.34 2.26
CA ALA A 158 1.18 -14.95 3.58
C ALA A 158 -0.24 -14.36 3.55
N VAL A 159 -0.65 -13.84 2.39
CA VAL A 159 -1.85 -13.03 2.20
C VAL A 159 -2.76 -13.67 1.16
N ASP A 160 -4.07 -13.44 1.26
CA ASP A 160 -5.05 -13.88 0.26
C ASP A 160 -4.76 -13.31 -1.14
N GLU A 161 -5.23 -14.02 -2.17
CA GLU A 161 -4.97 -13.63 -3.57
C GLU A 161 -5.50 -12.23 -3.89
N LEU A 162 -6.65 -11.84 -3.31
CA LEU A 162 -7.24 -10.52 -3.50
C LEU A 162 -6.35 -9.40 -2.95
N SER A 163 -5.91 -9.50 -1.69
CA SER A 163 -5.03 -8.46 -1.15
C SER A 163 -3.63 -8.51 -1.77
N LEU A 164 -3.18 -9.66 -2.30
CA LEU A 164 -1.94 -9.72 -3.08
C LEU A 164 -2.05 -8.90 -4.38
N ILE A 165 -3.18 -9.03 -5.09
CA ILE A 165 -3.50 -8.20 -6.26
C ILE A 165 -3.60 -6.72 -5.87
N GLU A 166 -4.21 -6.41 -4.73
CA GLU A 166 -4.27 -5.03 -4.22
C GLU A 166 -2.87 -4.45 -3.94
N ILE A 167 -1.98 -5.23 -3.32
CA ILE A 167 -0.57 -4.86 -3.10
C ILE A 167 0.15 -4.66 -4.45
N GLU A 168 -0.14 -5.48 -5.46
CA GLU A 168 0.39 -5.30 -6.81
C GLU A 168 -0.06 -3.97 -7.43
N GLY A 169 -1.33 -3.59 -7.24
CA GLY A 169 -1.87 -2.28 -7.64
C GLY A 169 -1.19 -1.12 -6.90
N TYR A 170 -0.97 -1.26 -5.59
CA TYR A 170 -0.24 -0.28 -4.78
C TYR A 170 1.22 -0.11 -5.23
N LYS A 171 1.92 -1.22 -5.52
CA LYS A 171 3.27 -1.21 -6.07
C LYS A 171 3.31 -0.49 -7.41
N ALA A 172 2.40 -0.83 -8.34
CA ALA A 172 2.32 -0.18 -9.64
C ALA A 172 2.12 1.34 -9.48
N GLN A 173 1.24 1.76 -8.56
CA GLN A 173 1.07 3.18 -8.25
C GLN A 173 2.37 3.85 -7.75
N MET A 174 3.10 3.23 -6.82
CA MET A 174 4.35 3.81 -6.30
C MET A 174 5.43 3.92 -7.37
N ASN A 175 5.53 2.93 -8.26
CA ASN A 175 6.43 2.95 -9.41
C ASN A 175 6.05 4.05 -10.40
N ALA A 176 4.75 4.16 -10.74
CA ALA A 176 4.25 5.16 -11.66
C ALA A 176 4.54 6.59 -11.17
N VAL A 177 4.35 6.86 -9.87
CA VAL A 177 4.70 8.16 -9.27
C VAL A 177 6.19 8.43 -9.41
N TYR A 178 7.05 7.45 -9.15
CA TYR A 178 8.50 7.62 -9.32
C TYR A 178 8.90 7.92 -10.78
N ASN A 179 8.36 7.16 -11.74
CA ASN A 179 8.66 7.31 -13.16
C ASN A 179 8.13 8.64 -13.72
N MET A 180 6.94 9.07 -13.30
CA MET A 180 6.38 10.37 -13.64
C MET A 180 7.30 11.53 -13.18
N GLU A 181 7.85 11.46 -11.96
CA GLU A 181 8.78 12.49 -11.47
C GLU A 181 10.15 12.46 -12.19
N ARG A 182 10.53 11.30 -12.76
CA ARG A 182 11.73 11.17 -13.62
C ARG A 182 11.51 11.70 -15.03
N HIS A 183 10.29 12.06 -15.40
CA HIS A 183 9.86 12.37 -16.77
C HIS A 183 9.88 11.16 -17.71
N ASP A 184 9.85 9.95 -17.15
CA ASP A 184 9.64 8.72 -17.93
C ASP A 184 8.15 8.43 -17.99
N TYR A 185 7.47 9.13 -18.89
CA TYR A 185 6.01 9.13 -18.94
C TYR A 185 5.43 7.85 -19.54
N GLU A 186 6.17 7.15 -20.41
CA GLU A 186 5.71 5.91 -21.02
C GLU A 186 5.58 4.80 -19.98
N GLU A 187 6.65 4.55 -19.21
CA GLU A 187 6.62 3.58 -18.12
C GLU A 187 5.61 3.99 -17.04
N ALA A 188 5.56 5.28 -16.70
CA ALA A 188 4.60 5.79 -15.73
C ALA A 188 3.14 5.55 -16.15
N LEU A 189 2.82 5.74 -17.44
CA LEU A 189 1.47 5.51 -17.96
C LEU A 189 1.10 4.04 -17.87
N ASN A 190 2.00 3.13 -18.25
CA ASN A 190 1.78 1.68 -18.17
C ASN A 190 1.50 1.25 -16.72
N ASP A 191 2.29 1.72 -15.76
CA ASP A 191 2.09 1.41 -14.35
C ASP A 191 0.80 2.05 -13.79
N PHE A 192 0.45 3.27 -14.19
CA PHE A 192 -0.81 3.91 -13.78
C PHE A 192 -2.04 3.19 -14.35
N LEU A 193 -1.98 2.75 -15.62
CA LEU A 193 -3.04 1.97 -16.25
C LEU A 193 -3.21 0.61 -15.57
N LYS A 194 -2.10 -0.05 -15.24
CA LYS A 194 -2.12 -1.28 -14.45
C LYS A 194 -2.77 -1.08 -13.08
N ALA A 195 -2.39 -0.04 -12.35
CA ALA A 195 -3.00 0.29 -11.07
C ALA A 195 -4.50 0.61 -11.21
N LYS A 196 -4.89 1.36 -12.25
CA LYS A 196 -6.30 1.69 -12.52
C LYS A 196 -7.13 0.43 -12.77
N LEU A 197 -6.65 -0.48 -13.63
CA LEU A 197 -7.32 -1.72 -13.94
C LEU A 197 -7.53 -2.56 -12.68
N ILE A 198 -6.47 -2.74 -11.89
CA ILE A 198 -6.54 -3.50 -10.63
C ILE A 198 -7.58 -2.90 -9.67
N PHE A 199 -7.52 -1.61 -9.39
CA PHE A 199 -8.44 -0.98 -8.43
C PHE A 199 -9.89 -0.90 -8.94
N SER A 200 -10.09 -0.78 -10.25
CA SER A 200 -11.43 -0.82 -10.86
C SER A 200 -12.07 -2.20 -10.73
N GLU A 201 -11.29 -3.26 -10.97
CA GLU A 201 -11.76 -4.65 -10.85
C GLU A 201 -12.00 -5.08 -9.40
N ILE A 202 -11.19 -4.60 -8.46
CA ILE A 202 -11.45 -4.82 -7.03
C ILE A 202 -12.71 -4.05 -6.62
N GLY A 203 -12.81 -2.77 -7.00
CA GLY A 203 -13.93 -1.91 -6.63
C GLY A 203 -15.28 -2.40 -7.15
N SER A 204 -15.34 -3.10 -8.29
CA SER A 204 -16.60 -3.65 -8.82
C SER A 204 -17.16 -4.83 -8.01
N LYS A 205 -16.33 -5.47 -7.19
CA LYS A 205 -16.67 -6.68 -6.42
C LYS A 205 -16.86 -6.41 -4.92
N GLN A 206 -16.63 -5.18 -4.46
CA GLN A 206 -16.67 -4.81 -3.05
C GLN A 206 -18.01 -4.22 -2.63
N ASP A 207 -18.20 -4.09 -1.31
CA ASP A 207 -19.37 -3.43 -0.71
C ASP A 207 -19.47 -1.95 -1.14
N THR A 208 -20.67 -1.38 -0.98
CA THR A 208 -21.01 -0.02 -1.44
C THR A 208 -20.08 1.06 -0.88
N LEU A 209 -19.66 0.96 0.38
CA LEU A 209 -18.78 1.95 1.02
C LEU A 209 -17.33 1.85 0.53
N GLU A 210 -16.80 0.63 0.41
CA GLU A 210 -15.43 0.41 -0.08
C GLU A 210 -15.32 0.78 -1.56
N THR A 211 -16.35 0.47 -2.35
CA THR A 211 -16.49 0.88 -3.76
C THR A 211 -16.27 2.38 -3.95
N ILE A 212 -16.79 3.23 -3.06
CA ILE A 212 -16.58 4.69 -3.13
C ILE A 212 -15.10 5.05 -3.01
N ILE A 213 -14.36 4.39 -2.10
CA ILE A 213 -12.94 4.64 -1.86
C ILE A 213 -12.11 4.18 -3.07
N PHE A 214 -12.43 3.03 -3.65
CA PHE A 214 -11.80 2.56 -4.89
C PHE A 214 -12.10 3.47 -6.07
N ASN A 215 -13.34 3.96 -6.21
CA ASN A 215 -13.71 4.89 -7.28
C ASN A 215 -13.00 6.25 -7.14
N GLU A 216 -12.89 6.79 -5.93
CA GLU A 216 -12.09 7.99 -5.67
C GLU A 216 -10.61 7.76 -6.07
N LYS A 217 -10.09 6.57 -5.77
CA LYS A 217 -8.73 6.19 -6.15
C LYS A 217 -8.55 6.10 -7.66
N VAL A 218 -9.49 5.48 -8.37
CA VAL A 218 -9.51 5.41 -9.84
C VAL A 218 -9.55 6.80 -10.44
N SER A 219 -10.40 7.70 -9.96
CA SER A 219 -10.47 9.09 -10.42
C SER A 219 -9.16 9.87 -10.23
N GLN A 220 -8.46 9.63 -9.10
CA GLN A 220 -7.12 10.18 -8.87
C GLN A 220 -6.11 9.64 -9.89
N LEU A 221 -6.13 8.34 -10.17
CA LEU A 221 -5.25 7.73 -11.18
C LEU A 221 -5.53 8.25 -12.58
N GLU A 222 -6.80 8.47 -12.95
CA GLU A 222 -7.18 9.06 -14.24
C GLU A 222 -6.62 10.48 -14.43
N THR A 223 -6.51 11.25 -13.35
CA THR A 223 -5.88 12.57 -13.41
C THR A 223 -4.38 12.46 -13.70
N PHE A 224 -3.69 11.49 -13.09
CA PHE A 224 -2.28 11.21 -13.41
C PHE A 224 -2.10 10.67 -14.82
N ILE A 225 -2.98 9.76 -15.28
CA ILE A 225 -2.99 9.20 -16.63
C ILE A 225 -3.15 10.34 -17.66
N ARG A 226 -4.12 11.23 -17.48
CA ARG A 226 -4.31 12.40 -18.35
C ARG A 226 -3.08 13.31 -18.37
N SER A 227 -2.46 13.55 -17.21
CA SER A 227 -1.24 14.35 -17.12
C SER A 227 -0.05 13.72 -17.85
N CYS A 228 0.12 12.39 -17.74
CA CYS A 228 1.19 11.66 -18.42
C CYS A 228 0.92 11.62 -19.93
N ALA A 229 -0.31 11.31 -20.33
CA ALA A 229 -0.73 11.30 -21.73
C ALA A 229 -0.61 12.69 -22.39
N ALA A 230 -0.92 13.77 -21.68
CA ALA A 230 -0.67 15.13 -22.18
C ALA A 230 0.83 15.38 -22.39
N SER A 231 1.67 14.99 -21.44
CA SER A 231 3.14 15.15 -21.54
C SER A 231 3.74 14.31 -22.69
N LEU A 232 3.15 13.14 -22.99
CA LEU A 232 3.52 12.28 -24.11
C LEU A 232 2.91 12.75 -25.44
N SER A 233 1.70 13.28 -25.48
CA SER A 233 1.11 13.82 -26.71
C SER A 233 1.85 15.07 -27.19
N LEU A 234 2.54 15.78 -26.30
CA LEU A 234 3.57 16.76 -26.68
C LEU A 234 4.89 16.13 -27.20
N GLY A 235 4.97 14.80 -27.34
CA GLY A 235 6.18 14.02 -27.66
C GLY A 235 6.05 12.66 -28.42
N GLY A 236 4.86 12.13 -28.73
CA GLY A 236 4.65 10.87 -29.50
C GLY A 236 3.74 9.80 -28.84
N ASP A 237 3.15 8.92 -29.68
CA ASP A 237 2.09 7.93 -29.36
C ASP A 237 2.47 6.80 -28.37
N VAL A 238 1.48 6.33 -27.58
CA VAL A 238 1.65 5.27 -26.57
C VAL A 238 0.98 3.95 -26.98
N LYS A 239 1.67 2.82 -26.76
CA LYS A 239 1.15 1.45 -26.96
C LYS A 239 1.11 0.68 -25.63
N LEU A 240 0.01 -0.06 -25.39
CA LEU A 240 -0.20 -0.88 -24.20
C LEU A 240 -0.18 -2.37 -24.59
N ALA A 241 0.83 -3.15 -24.18
CA ALA A 241 1.02 -4.54 -24.61
C ALA A 241 0.40 -5.60 -23.68
N ASP A 242 0.17 -5.32 -22.39
CA ASP A 242 -0.01 -6.37 -21.37
C ASP A 242 -1.38 -6.38 -20.63
N ALA A 243 -2.40 -5.71 -21.15
CA ALA A 243 -3.70 -5.60 -20.48
C ALA A 243 -4.43 -6.95 -20.30
N ALA A 244 -4.37 -7.84 -21.31
CA ALA A 244 -5.12 -9.09 -21.32
C ALA A 244 -4.63 -10.14 -20.29
N ALA A 245 -3.30 -10.20 -20.06
CA ALA A 245 -2.71 -11.14 -19.12
C ALA A 245 -3.07 -10.83 -17.67
N LEU A 246 -3.16 -9.54 -17.31
CA LEU A 246 -3.57 -9.08 -15.97
C LEU A 246 -5.04 -9.41 -15.68
N THR A 247 -5.94 -9.18 -16.63
CA THR A 247 -7.37 -9.51 -16.49
C THR A 247 -7.60 -11.00 -16.25
N SER A 248 -6.82 -11.87 -16.90
CA SER A 248 -6.93 -13.32 -16.72
C SER A 248 -6.56 -13.80 -15.31
N ARG A 249 -5.49 -13.23 -14.72
CA ARG A 249 -5.02 -13.56 -13.35
C ARG A 249 -6.01 -13.10 -12.26
N ILE A 250 -6.69 -11.99 -12.49
CA ILE A 250 -7.71 -11.46 -11.58
C ILE A 250 -8.97 -12.35 -11.60
N ASN A 251 -9.37 -12.83 -12.78
CA ASN A 251 -10.54 -13.70 -12.92
C ASN A 251 -10.32 -15.10 -12.30
N SER A 252 -9.10 -15.65 -12.36
CA SER A 252 -8.76 -16.90 -11.68
C SER A 252 -8.79 -16.76 -10.16
N ALA A 253 -8.35 -15.62 -9.63
CA ALA A 253 -8.33 -15.39 -8.18
C ALA A 253 -9.74 -15.28 -7.58
N SER A 254 -10.69 -14.70 -8.32
CA SER A 254 -12.09 -14.64 -7.86
C SER A 254 -12.80 -16.00 -7.77
N LYS A 255 -12.32 -17.04 -8.47
CA LYS A 255 -12.94 -18.38 -8.41
C LYS A 255 -12.54 -19.19 -7.18
N GLN A 256 -11.39 -18.89 -6.56
CA GLN A 256 -10.95 -19.59 -5.35
C GLN A 256 -11.65 -19.06 -4.08
N GLY A 257 -11.99 -17.76 -4.06
CA GLY A 257 -12.74 -17.16 -2.96
C GLY A 257 -14.19 -17.64 -2.82
N SER A 258 -14.82 -18.13 -3.89
CA SER A 258 -16.19 -18.66 -3.84
C SER A 258 -16.29 -20.14 -3.44
N ALA A 259 -15.20 -20.91 -3.55
CA ALA A 259 -15.20 -22.33 -3.23
C ALA A 259 -15.08 -22.62 -1.72
N ALA A 260 -14.59 -21.68 -0.92
CA ALA A 260 -14.46 -21.83 0.53
C ALA A 260 -15.74 -21.48 1.32
N GLY A 261 -16.81 -21.03 0.64
CA GLY A 261 -18.05 -20.56 1.28
C GLY A 261 -19.29 -21.42 1.04
N SER A 262 -19.20 -22.57 0.37
CA SER A 262 -20.37 -23.39 0.04
C SER A 262 -20.09 -24.89 0.16
N SER A 263 -19.97 -25.33 1.42
CA SER A 263 -20.28 -26.67 1.90
C SER A 263 -20.63 -26.43 3.38
N ASP A 264 -21.86 -26.59 3.86
CA ASP A 264 -22.67 -27.79 3.81
C ASP A 264 -23.95 -27.45 4.61
N VAL A 265 -25.13 -27.43 3.97
CA VAL A 265 -26.43 -27.72 4.63
C VAL A 265 -27.37 -28.27 3.54
N ASP A 266 -27.19 -29.55 3.23
CA ASP A 266 -28.24 -30.37 2.64
C ASP A 266 -29.38 -30.55 3.66
N MET A 267 -30.58 -30.07 3.36
CA MET A 267 -31.80 -30.46 4.08
C MET A 267 -32.87 -30.82 3.04
N LYS A 268 -32.86 -32.11 2.66
CA LYS A 268 -33.94 -32.75 1.90
C LYS A 268 -35.20 -32.87 2.76
N ASP A 269 -36.24 -32.21 2.29
CA ASP A 269 -37.52 -32.78 1.85
C ASP A 269 -38.26 -33.80 2.75
N SER A 270 -39.49 -33.45 3.14
CA SER A 270 -40.67 -34.32 2.96
C SER A 270 -41.94 -33.59 3.43
N GLY A 271 -42.88 -33.36 2.52
CA GLY A 271 -44.19 -32.79 2.82
C GLY A 271 -45.24 -33.79 3.33
N SER A 272 -46.40 -33.29 3.74
CA SER A 272 -47.69 -33.94 3.50
C SER A 272 -48.86 -32.99 3.74
N THR A 273 -49.80 -33.06 2.80
CA THR A 273 -51.18 -32.59 2.71
C THR A 273 -52.09 -32.79 3.92
N LEU A 274 -53.17 -31.99 3.98
CA LEU A 274 -54.57 -32.21 4.41
C LEU A 274 -55.04 -30.99 5.25
N ASP A 275 -55.94 -30.12 4.78
CA ASP A 275 -57.41 -30.27 4.58
C ASP A 275 -58.23 -30.22 5.87
N GLU A 276 -59.37 -29.51 5.76
CA GLU A 276 -60.56 -29.40 6.64
C GLU A 276 -60.55 -28.45 7.87
N GLY A 277 -61.25 -27.31 7.72
CA GLY A 277 -62.65 -27.15 8.19
C GLY A 277 -63.01 -27.10 9.69
N LYS A 278 -63.73 -26.02 10.07
CA LYS A 278 -64.58 -25.79 11.28
C LYS A 278 -63.81 -25.73 12.61
N ILE A 279 -64.08 -24.80 13.54
CA ILE A 279 -65.31 -24.14 14.02
C ILE A 279 -64.99 -22.67 14.33
#